data_AF-A0A7K2P3P6-F1
#
_entry.id   AF-A0A7K2P3P6-F1
#
_cell.length_a   1.000
_cell.length_b   1.000
_cell.length_c   1.000
_cell.angle_alpha   90.00
_cell.angle_beta   90.00
_cell.angle_gamma   90.00
#
_symmetry.space_group_name_H-M   'P 1'
#
loop_
_entity.id
_entity.type
_entity.pdbx_description
1 polymer ?
#
loop_
_entity_poly.entity_id
_entity_poly.type
_entity_poly.pdbx_seq_one_letter_code
_entity_poly.pdbx_strand_id
1 'polypeptide(L)'
;QPPTGATPGTDAGAGGTAGPAAPSAANAPEIGTDIKVRVVGQMTGGNYKVEAVSPATDRPLLLAVRHGSTPPATGTELNAWVLRHTSNVTFVTTDERGRRPISPTMAERYVDALGVVQELADDNVPDDARARLSELKGMANRCLRLDQHDWLDVWRVLGSPDRDRLALLRDLAANTNRTL
;
A
#
# COMPACT_ATOMS: atom_id res chain seq x y z
N GLN A 1 52.92 25.41 45.18
CA GLN A 1 53.93 24.34 45.13
C GLN A 1 53.20 23.02 45.35
N PRO A 2 53.49 21.96 44.56
CA PRO A 2 52.55 20.90 44.13
C PRO A 2 52.87 19.54 44.85
N PRO A 3 52.45 18.31 44.42
CA PRO A 3 52.46 17.71 43.05
C PRO A 3 51.06 17.27 42.56
N THR A 4 50.67 17.15 41.28
CA THR A 4 51.18 16.56 40.00
C THR A 4 51.19 15.02 39.89
N GLY A 5 50.46 14.52 38.88
CA GLY A 5 50.65 13.22 38.19
C GLY A 5 49.44 12.28 38.31
N ALA A 6 48.88 11.63 37.28
CA ALA A 6 49.09 11.59 35.84
C ALA A 6 47.89 10.83 35.21
N THR A 7 47.37 11.25 34.06
CA THR A 7 46.56 10.42 33.11
C THR A 7 47.51 9.42 32.39
N PRO A 8 47.08 8.39 31.60
CA PRO A 8 45.75 8.11 31.01
C PRO A 8 45.32 6.61 30.96
N GLY A 9 44.04 6.37 30.66
CA GLY A 9 43.52 5.06 30.26
C GLY A 9 42.64 5.23 29.03
N THR A 10 43.22 4.98 27.85
CA THR A 10 42.54 4.92 26.56
C THR A 10 41.91 3.53 26.41
N ASP A 11 40.61 3.49 26.13
CA ASP A 11 39.96 2.47 25.29
C ASP A 11 38.84 3.23 24.55
N ALA A 12 39.04 3.69 23.31
CA ALA A 12 39.00 2.89 22.09
C ALA A 12 37.79 1.94 22.06
N GLY A 13 36.67 2.37 21.51
CA GLY A 13 35.53 1.46 21.32
C GLY A 13 34.33 2.06 20.61
N ALA A 14 34.29 1.85 19.30
CA ALA A 14 33.11 1.89 18.45
C ALA A 14 32.47 3.27 18.21
N GLY A 15 33.01 3.95 17.20
CA GLY A 15 32.15 4.73 16.31
C GLY A 15 31.07 3.80 15.75
N GLY A 16 29.87 3.89 16.32
CA GLY A 16 28.67 3.34 15.71
C GLY A 16 28.38 4.19 14.48
N THR A 17 28.93 3.78 13.33
CA THR A 17 28.39 4.17 12.03
C THR A 17 26.89 3.94 12.09
N ALA A 18 26.13 5.03 12.11
CA ALA A 18 24.72 4.98 11.85
C ALA A 18 24.55 4.27 10.50
N GLY A 19 24.20 2.99 10.55
CA GLY A 19 23.75 2.26 9.38
C GLY A 19 22.61 3.06 8.75
N PRO A 20 22.45 3.01 7.42
CA PRO A 20 21.47 3.83 6.73
C PRO A 20 20.12 3.62 7.43
N ALA A 21 19.62 4.71 8.03
CA ALA A 21 18.31 4.73 8.64
C ALA A 21 17.35 4.18 7.59
N ALA A 22 16.60 3.13 7.94
CA ALA A 22 15.59 2.59 7.06
C ALA A 22 14.77 3.77 6.54
N PRO A 23 14.62 3.94 5.21
CA PRO A 23 13.98 5.12 4.66
C PRO A 23 12.61 5.25 5.30
N SER A 24 12.44 6.32 6.08
CA SER A 24 11.23 6.53 6.85
C SER A 24 10.03 6.49 5.91
N ALA A 25 8.95 5.83 6.32
CA ALA A 25 7.70 5.80 5.57
C ALA A 25 7.12 7.21 5.30
N ALA A 26 7.65 8.25 5.97
CA ALA A 26 7.21 9.63 5.91
C ALA A 26 7.35 10.31 4.54
N ASN A 27 8.21 9.80 3.64
CA ASN A 27 8.43 10.40 2.30
C ASN A 27 7.94 9.51 1.14
N ALA A 28 7.06 8.56 1.43
CA ALA A 28 6.50 7.71 0.39
C ALA A 28 5.37 8.43 -0.37
N PRO A 29 5.42 8.50 -1.70
CA PRO A 29 4.30 9.02 -2.49
C PRO A 29 3.03 8.22 -2.19
N GLU A 30 1.88 8.89 -2.08
CA GLU A 30 0.62 8.22 -1.72
C GLU A 30 0.16 7.23 -2.79
N ILE A 31 -0.50 6.14 -2.38
CA ILE A 31 -1.13 5.18 -3.30
C ILE A 31 -2.12 5.91 -4.22
N GLY A 32 -2.02 5.65 -5.53
CA GLY A 32 -2.81 6.32 -6.56
C GLY A 32 -2.17 7.58 -7.14
N THR A 33 -1.04 8.06 -6.58
CA THR A 33 -0.32 9.23 -7.09
C THR A 33 0.39 8.91 -8.39
N ASP A 34 0.29 9.81 -9.38
CA ASP A 34 1.05 9.73 -10.62
C ASP A 34 2.54 10.03 -10.38
N ILE A 35 3.40 9.24 -11.00
CA ILE A 35 4.86 9.34 -10.89
C ILE A 35 5.52 8.96 -12.21
N LYS A 36 6.35 9.85 -12.73
CA LYS A 36 7.22 9.59 -13.87
C LYS A 36 8.45 8.86 -13.38
N VAL A 37 8.77 7.73 -14.00
CA VAL A 37 9.90 6.87 -13.61
C VAL A 37 10.78 6.53 -14.80
N ARG A 38 12.05 6.20 -14.54
CA ARG A 38 13.01 5.71 -15.53
C ARG A 38 13.44 4.29 -15.20
N VAL A 39 13.41 3.40 -16.19
CA VAL A 39 13.83 2.01 -16.02
C VAL A 39 15.34 1.91 -15.90
N VAL A 40 15.82 1.29 -14.81
CA VAL A 40 17.26 1.11 -14.54
C VAL A 40 17.69 -0.32 -14.86
N GLY A 41 16.82 -1.31 -14.62
CA GLY A 41 17.13 -2.70 -14.93
C GLY A 41 16.03 -3.66 -14.53
N GLN A 42 16.13 -4.90 -15.01
CA GLN A 42 15.21 -5.97 -14.67
C GLN A 42 15.60 -6.63 -13.34
N MET A 43 14.61 -6.91 -12.50
CA MET A 43 14.76 -7.69 -11.28
C MET A 43 14.24 -9.12 -11.48
N THR A 44 14.59 -10.01 -10.56
CA THR A 44 14.00 -11.34 -10.49
C THR A 44 12.49 -11.24 -10.23
N GLY A 45 11.71 -12.14 -10.85
CA GLY A 45 10.25 -12.19 -10.67
C GLY A 45 9.44 -11.20 -11.52
N GLY A 46 10.00 -10.66 -12.60
CA GLY A 46 9.25 -9.87 -13.60
C GLY A 46 9.00 -8.42 -13.24
N ASN A 47 9.55 -7.94 -12.12
CA ASN A 47 9.55 -6.52 -11.76
C ASN A 47 10.79 -5.82 -12.33
N TYR A 48 10.73 -4.50 -12.47
CA TYR A 48 11.86 -3.69 -12.94
C TYR A 48 12.26 -2.68 -11.87
N LYS A 49 13.55 -2.52 -11.64
CA LYS A 49 14.08 -1.42 -10.84
C LYS A 49 13.90 -0.14 -11.64
N VAL A 50 13.32 0.87 -11.00
CA VAL A 50 13.12 2.19 -11.59
C VAL A 50 13.58 3.29 -10.64
N GLU A 51 13.91 4.43 -11.20
CA GLU A 51 14.22 5.66 -10.46
C GLU A 51 13.12 6.70 -10.70
N ALA A 52 12.82 7.49 -9.67
CA ALA A 52 11.86 8.57 -9.76
C ALA A 52 12.42 9.71 -10.60
N VAL A 53 11.68 10.12 -11.63
CA VAL A 53 11.95 11.33 -12.41
C VAL A 53 11.18 12.50 -11.81
N SER A 54 9.88 12.32 -11.56
CA SER A 54 9.04 13.31 -10.88
C SER A 54 7.72 12.71 -10.38
N PRO A 55 7.24 13.03 -9.17
CA PRO A 55 7.98 13.73 -8.12
C PRO A 55 9.20 12.90 -7.63
N ALA A 56 10.22 13.58 -7.13
CA ALA A 56 11.39 12.90 -6.56
C ALA A 56 10.99 12.17 -5.27
N THR A 57 11.57 10.99 -5.05
CA THR A 57 11.41 10.24 -3.80
C THR A 57 12.68 9.44 -3.53
N ASP A 58 13.07 9.41 -2.27
CA ASP A 58 14.23 8.63 -1.80
C ASP A 58 13.88 7.16 -1.55
N ARG A 59 12.58 6.81 -1.65
CA ARG A 59 12.12 5.44 -1.42
C ARG A 59 12.41 4.59 -2.66
N PRO A 60 12.99 3.38 -2.50
CA PRO A 60 13.19 2.47 -3.62
C PRO A 60 11.88 2.20 -4.37
N LEU A 61 11.95 2.20 -5.71
CA LEU A 61 10.81 1.96 -6.58
C LEU A 61 10.99 0.66 -7.39
N LEU A 62 9.91 -0.11 -7.49
CA LEU A 62 9.80 -1.24 -8.40
C LEU A 62 8.59 -1.09 -9.31
N LEU A 63 8.81 -1.21 -10.61
CA LEU A 63 7.75 -1.25 -11.59
C LEU A 63 7.18 -2.68 -11.68
N ALA A 64 5.90 -2.81 -11.33
CA ALA A 64 5.09 -3.99 -11.57
C ALA A 64 4.50 -3.93 -12.98
N VAL A 65 4.96 -4.83 -13.85
CA VAL A 65 4.48 -4.97 -15.22
C VAL A 65 3.46 -6.10 -15.27
N ARG A 66 2.29 -5.84 -15.88
CA ARG A 66 1.25 -6.86 -16.04
C ARG A 66 1.75 -7.99 -16.94
N HIS A 67 1.43 -9.23 -16.57
CA HIS A 67 1.72 -10.40 -17.37
C HIS A 67 1.21 -10.24 -18.81
N GLY A 68 2.08 -10.54 -19.79
CA GLY A 68 1.78 -10.40 -21.22
C GLY A 68 2.00 -8.99 -21.79
N SER A 69 2.38 -8.00 -20.97
CA SER A 69 2.78 -6.68 -21.48
C SER A 69 4.20 -6.70 -22.05
N THR A 70 4.48 -5.82 -23.00
CA THR A 70 5.82 -5.66 -23.58
C THR A 70 6.82 -5.26 -22.48
N PRO A 71 7.93 -6.01 -22.28
CA PRO A 71 9.00 -5.64 -21.38
C PRO A 71 9.57 -4.24 -21.70
N PRO A 72 9.65 -3.32 -20.73
CA PRO A 72 10.23 -2.01 -20.97
C PRO A 72 11.77 -2.11 -21.06
N ALA A 73 12.36 -1.37 -22.00
CA ALA A 73 13.80 -1.28 -22.13
C ALA A 73 14.43 -0.42 -21.01
N THR A 74 15.68 -0.73 -20.64
CA THR A 74 16.47 0.11 -19.73
C THR A 74 16.67 1.50 -20.34
N GLY A 75 16.56 2.53 -19.51
CA GLY A 75 16.64 3.94 -19.89
C GLY A 75 15.31 4.56 -20.29
N THR A 76 14.27 3.76 -20.57
CA THR A 76 12.94 4.25 -20.93
C THR A 76 12.29 4.99 -19.77
N GLU A 77 11.70 6.16 -20.06
CA GLU A 77 10.85 6.88 -19.13
C GLU A 77 9.38 6.48 -19.31
N LEU A 78 8.69 6.26 -18.21
CA LEU A 78 7.29 5.81 -18.19
C LEU A 78 6.48 6.70 -17.25
N ASN A 79 5.25 6.99 -17.63
CA ASN A 79 4.25 7.54 -16.72
C ASN A 79 3.61 6.37 -15.98
N ALA A 80 3.84 6.31 -14.68
CA ALA A 80 3.32 5.28 -13.80
C ALA A 80 2.51 5.92 -12.67
N TRP A 81 1.95 5.09 -11.81
CA TRP A 81 1.33 5.54 -10.57
C TRP A 81 1.64 4.57 -9.43
N VAL A 82 1.54 5.05 -8.21
CA VAL A 82 1.85 4.29 -6.99
C VAL A 82 0.79 3.21 -6.77
N LEU A 83 1.17 1.96 -6.98
CA LEU A 83 0.26 0.82 -6.87
C LEU A 83 0.06 0.40 -5.40
N ARG A 84 1.15 0.25 -4.66
CA ARG A 84 1.14 -0.20 -3.25
C ARG A 84 2.48 0.05 -2.58
N HIS A 85 2.48 -0.02 -1.25
CA HIS A 85 3.70 -0.08 -0.46
C HIS A 85 3.92 -1.48 0.11
N THR A 86 5.19 -1.87 0.23
CA THR A 86 5.65 -2.91 1.15
C THR A 86 6.70 -2.31 2.08
N SER A 87 7.20 -3.08 3.05
CA SER A 87 8.02 -2.55 4.16
C SER A 87 9.20 -1.69 3.74
N ASN A 88 9.83 -1.94 2.58
CA ASN A 88 11.05 -1.26 2.13
C ASN A 88 10.99 -0.68 0.71
N VAL A 89 9.90 -0.88 -0.02
CA VAL A 89 9.80 -0.50 -1.43
C VAL A 89 8.40 -0.02 -1.78
N THR A 90 8.33 0.89 -2.74
CA THR A 90 7.07 1.31 -3.36
C THR A 90 6.95 0.64 -4.71
N PHE A 91 5.83 -0.04 -4.92
CA PHE A 91 5.49 -0.57 -6.23
C PHE A 91 4.75 0.50 -7.03
N VAL A 92 5.17 0.69 -8.27
CA VAL A 92 4.49 1.53 -9.26
C VAL A 92 4.03 0.68 -10.43
N THR A 93 3.03 1.12 -11.18
CA THR A 93 2.57 0.44 -12.39
C THR A 93 2.14 1.42 -13.47
N THR A 94 2.18 0.97 -14.72
CA THR A 94 1.62 1.68 -15.88
C THR A 94 0.24 1.14 -16.29
N ASP A 95 -0.30 0.14 -15.58
CA ASP A 95 -1.64 -0.39 -15.85
C ASP A 95 -2.71 0.54 -15.25
N GLU A 96 -3.68 0.96 -16.06
CA GLU A 96 -4.80 1.79 -15.61
C GLU A 96 -5.84 1.02 -14.76
N ARG A 97 -5.73 -0.32 -14.70
CA ARG A 97 -6.62 -1.14 -13.88
C ARG A 97 -6.50 -0.76 -12.40
N GLY A 98 -7.63 -0.42 -11.80
CA GLY A 98 -7.74 -0.03 -10.40
C GLY A 98 -8.16 1.42 -10.20
N ARG A 99 -7.91 2.26 -11.21
CA ARG A 99 -8.20 3.71 -11.16
C ARG A 99 -9.53 4.09 -11.82
N ARG A 100 -10.33 3.13 -12.29
CA ARG A 100 -11.65 3.47 -12.84
C ARG A 100 -12.56 3.95 -11.71
N PRO A 101 -13.24 5.08 -11.88
CA PRO A 101 -14.20 5.55 -10.89
C PRO A 101 -15.26 4.50 -10.59
N ILE A 102 -15.63 4.35 -9.32
CA ILE A 102 -16.83 3.59 -8.95
C ILE A 102 -18.06 4.29 -9.53
N SER A 103 -19.05 3.52 -10.01
CA SER A 103 -20.30 4.11 -10.48
C SER A 103 -21.12 4.64 -9.29
N PRO A 104 -21.99 5.65 -9.48
CA PRO A 104 -22.83 6.18 -8.40
C PRO A 104 -23.65 5.10 -7.69
N THR A 105 -24.27 4.18 -8.44
CA THR A 105 -25.03 3.05 -7.88
C THR A 105 -24.16 2.12 -7.04
N MET A 106 -22.91 1.87 -7.45
CA MET A 106 -22.00 1.04 -6.65
C MET A 106 -21.52 1.79 -5.41
N ALA A 107 -21.33 3.11 -5.50
CA ALA A 107 -20.98 3.93 -4.34
C ALA A 107 -22.05 3.87 -3.25
N GLU A 108 -23.33 4.02 -3.61
CA GLU A 108 -24.47 3.86 -2.69
C GLU A 108 -24.43 2.48 -2.01
N ARG A 109 -24.30 1.43 -2.83
CA ARG A 109 -24.22 0.05 -2.33
C ARG A 109 -23.03 -0.19 -1.38
N TYR A 110 -21.90 0.45 -1.60
CA TYR A 110 -20.73 0.36 -0.72
C TYR A 110 -20.92 1.12 0.59
N VAL A 111 -21.57 2.29 0.54
CA VAL A 111 -21.95 3.03 1.75
C VAL A 111 -22.93 2.22 2.58
N ASP A 112 -23.94 1.62 1.96
CA ASP A 112 -24.87 0.72 2.64
C ASP A 112 -24.12 -0.46 3.26
N ALA A 113 -23.23 -1.12 2.51
CA ALA A 113 -22.41 -2.22 3.03
C ALA A 113 -21.55 -1.82 4.23
N LEU A 114 -21.07 -0.58 4.30
CA LEU A 114 -20.34 -0.06 5.45
C LEU A 114 -21.24 0.19 6.66
N GLY A 115 -22.46 0.69 6.44
CA GLY A 115 -23.42 0.97 7.51
C GLY A 115 -23.75 -0.26 8.36
N VAL A 116 -23.64 -1.48 7.81
CA VAL A 116 -23.94 -2.72 8.54
C VAL A 116 -23.02 -2.91 9.74
N VAL A 117 -21.80 -2.35 9.68
CA VAL A 117 -20.86 -2.44 10.80
C VAL A 117 -21.37 -1.65 12.01
N GLN A 118 -21.91 -0.45 11.78
CA GLN A 118 -22.46 0.38 12.85
C GLN A 118 -23.73 -0.23 13.41
N GLU A 119 -24.66 -0.67 12.54
CA GLU A 119 -25.91 -1.28 12.97
C GLU A 119 -25.67 -2.52 13.85
N LEU A 120 -24.75 -3.40 13.43
CA LEU A 120 -24.39 -4.58 14.22
C LEU A 120 -23.66 -4.22 15.53
N ALA A 121 -22.88 -3.13 15.55
CA ALA A 121 -22.25 -2.63 16.78
C ALA A 121 -23.27 -2.06 17.78
N ASP A 122 -24.42 -1.60 17.28
CA ASP A 122 -25.55 -1.10 18.07
C ASP A 122 -26.56 -2.21 18.42
N ASP A 123 -26.15 -3.48 18.32
CA ASP A 123 -26.98 -4.68 18.54
C ASP A 123 -28.24 -4.75 17.63
N ASN A 124 -28.21 -4.06 16.48
CA ASN A 124 -29.28 -4.06 15.48
C ASN A 124 -28.89 -4.90 14.26
N VAL A 125 -29.65 -5.96 13.99
CA VAL A 125 -29.43 -6.84 12.84
C VAL A 125 -30.45 -6.50 11.75
N PRO A 126 -30.06 -5.82 10.65
CA PRO A 126 -30.98 -5.53 9.55
C PRO A 126 -31.33 -6.80 8.76
N ASP A 127 -32.52 -6.84 8.14
CA ASP A 127 -33.00 -7.99 7.37
C ASP A 127 -32.04 -8.38 6.22
N ASP A 128 -31.32 -7.41 5.66
CA ASP A 128 -30.37 -7.59 4.56
C ASP A 128 -28.90 -7.72 5.01
N ALA A 129 -28.65 -7.91 6.32
CA ALA A 129 -27.31 -7.97 6.92
C ALA A 129 -26.36 -8.91 6.16
N ARG A 130 -26.82 -10.12 5.82
CA ARG A 130 -26.01 -11.10 5.08
C ARG A 130 -25.56 -10.59 3.71
N ALA A 131 -26.41 -9.86 2.99
CA ALA A 131 -26.06 -9.30 1.69
C ALA A 131 -25.02 -8.20 1.84
N ARG A 132 -25.20 -7.29 2.80
CA ARG A 132 -24.29 -6.18 3.09
C ARG A 132 -22.92 -6.67 3.58
N LEU A 133 -22.87 -7.68 4.46
CA LEU A 133 -21.63 -8.32 4.89
C LEU A 133 -20.89 -9.02 3.75
N SER A 134 -21.62 -9.67 2.83
CA SER A 134 -21.03 -10.27 1.64
C SER A 134 -20.38 -9.22 0.74
N GLU A 135 -21.04 -8.06 0.57
CA GLU A 135 -20.49 -6.95 -0.19
C GLU A 135 -19.25 -6.34 0.49
N LEU A 136 -19.28 -6.13 1.81
CA LEU A 136 -18.15 -5.62 2.59
C LEU A 136 -16.92 -6.53 2.49
N LYS A 137 -17.13 -7.85 2.56
CA LYS A 137 -16.09 -8.85 2.28
C LYS A 137 -15.56 -8.73 0.85
N GLY A 138 -16.44 -8.47 -0.13
CA GLY A 138 -16.08 -8.25 -1.53
C GLY A 138 -15.21 -7.01 -1.72
N MET A 139 -15.54 -5.90 -1.04
CA MET A 139 -14.76 -4.67 -1.03
C MET A 139 -13.35 -4.89 -0.48
N ALA A 140 -13.23 -5.58 0.67
CA ALA A 140 -11.92 -5.89 1.24
C ALA A 140 -11.07 -6.78 0.30
N ASN A 141 -11.67 -7.82 -0.29
CA ASN A 141 -10.96 -8.74 -1.17
C ASN A 141 -10.39 -8.09 -2.42
N ARG A 142 -11.15 -7.22 -3.10
CA ARG A 142 -10.66 -6.55 -4.31
C ARG A 142 -9.50 -5.59 -4.02
N CYS A 143 -9.51 -4.91 -2.86
CA CYS A 143 -8.37 -4.10 -2.41
C CYS A 143 -7.15 -4.96 -2.04
N LEU A 144 -7.35 -6.13 -1.42
CA LEU A 144 -6.25 -7.06 -1.10
C LEU A 144 -5.61 -7.68 -2.36
N ARG A 145 -6.43 -7.95 -3.37
CA ARG A 145 -6.03 -8.63 -4.62
C ARG A 145 -5.61 -7.65 -5.72
N LEU A 146 -6.00 -6.39 -5.60
CA LEU A 146 -5.76 -5.33 -6.60
C LEU A 146 -6.28 -5.76 -7.99
N ASP A 147 -7.40 -6.48 -8.02
CA ASP A 147 -7.85 -7.21 -9.19
C ASP A 147 -9.15 -6.68 -9.81
N GLN A 148 -9.77 -5.64 -9.26
CA GLN A 148 -10.91 -4.98 -9.90
C GLN A 148 -10.52 -3.64 -10.50
N HIS A 149 -11.33 -3.14 -11.43
CA HIS A 149 -11.00 -1.90 -12.14
C HIS A 149 -11.09 -0.65 -11.26
N ASP A 150 -11.75 -0.75 -10.12
CA ASP A 150 -12.16 0.32 -9.22
C ASP A 150 -11.59 0.16 -7.80
N TRP A 151 -10.64 -0.77 -7.61
CA TRP A 151 -10.16 -1.14 -6.28
C TRP A 151 -9.59 0.07 -5.51
N LEU A 152 -9.00 1.06 -6.20
CA LEU A 152 -8.40 2.25 -5.58
C LEU A 152 -9.47 3.14 -4.95
N ASP A 153 -10.58 3.37 -5.66
CA ASP A 153 -11.68 4.17 -5.14
C ASP A 153 -12.41 3.44 -4.02
N VAL A 154 -12.59 2.12 -4.13
CA VAL A 154 -13.11 1.30 -3.02
C VAL A 154 -12.20 1.36 -1.79
N TRP A 155 -10.88 1.33 -1.99
CA TRP A 155 -9.91 1.47 -0.90
C TRP A 155 -10.01 2.83 -0.21
N ARG A 156 -10.25 3.91 -0.97
CA ARG A 156 -10.51 5.26 -0.43
C ARG A 156 -11.82 5.33 0.35
N VAL A 157 -12.88 4.70 -0.17
CA VAL A 157 -14.18 4.58 0.53
C VAL A 157 -14.02 3.86 1.87
N LEU A 158 -13.14 2.86 1.94
CA LEU A 158 -12.79 2.15 3.18
C LEU A 158 -11.91 2.97 4.16
N GLY A 159 -11.55 4.22 3.82
CA GLY A 159 -10.68 5.06 4.65
C GLY A 159 -9.19 4.75 4.51
N SER A 160 -8.77 4.23 3.35
CA SER A 160 -7.37 3.93 3.03
C SER A 160 -6.64 3.00 4.03
N PRO A 161 -7.24 1.85 4.44
CA PRO A 161 -6.66 0.94 5.41
C PRO A 161 -5.38 0.25 4.90
N ASP A 162 -4.48 -0.09 5.81
CA ASP A 162 -3.37 -0.99 5.51
C ASP A 162 -3.85 -2.43 5.21
N ARG A 163 -2.93 -3.28 4.76
CA ARG A 163 -3.22 -4.66 4.36
C ARG A 163 -3.77 -5.50 5.52
N ASP A 164 -3.32 -5.26 6.75
CA ASP A 164 -3.71 -6.05 7.91
C ASP A 164 -5.14 -5.69 8.34
N ARG A 165 -5.47 -4.40 8.33
CA ARG A 165 -6.84 -3.90 8.54
C ARG A 165 -7.80 -4.40 7.46
N LEU A 166 -7.39 -4.45 6.19
CA LEU A 166 -8.19 -5.05 5.11
C LEU A 166 -8.43 -6.55 5.33
N ALA A 167 -7.41 -7.30 5.75
CA ALA A 167 -7.54 -8.72 6.04
C ALA A 167 -8.49 -8.96 7.22
N LEU A 168 -8.36 -8.16 8.28
CA LEU A 168 -9.25 -8.20 9.43
C LEU A 168 -10.70 -7.90 9.02
N LEU A 169 -10.94 -6.86 8.23
CA LEU A 169 -12.28 -6.51 7.72
C LEU A 169 -12.91 -7.67 6.93
N ARG A 170 -12.13 -8.27 6.01
CA ARG A 170 -12.57 -9.43 5.23
C ARG A 170 -12.99 -10.58 6.15
N ASP A 171 -12.17 -10.89 7.14
CA ASP A 171 -12.37 -12.05 8.02
C ASP A 171 -13.53 -11.82 8.99
N LEU A 172 -13.66 -10.62 9.56
CA LEU A 172 -14.81 -10.21 10.36
C LEU A 172 -16.11 -10.32 9.55
N ALA A 173 -16.16 -9.71 8.37
CA ALA A 173 -17.35 -9.77 7.51
C ALA A 173 -17.71 -11.22 7.13
N ALA A 174 -16.72 -12.06 6.84
CA ALA A 174 -16.93 -13.46 6.53
C ALA A 174 -17.43 -14.28 7.73
N ASN A 175 -16.86 -14.04 8.91
CA ASN A 175 -17.22 -14.76 10.13
C ASN A 175 -18.62 -14.37 10.60
N THR A 176 -18.92 -13.07 10.67
CA THR A 176 -20.23 -12.56 11.07
C THR A 176 -21.33 -13.04 10.13
N ASN A 177 -21.08 -13.08 8.82
CA ASN A 177 -22.07 -13.59 7.86
C ASN A 177 -22.41 -15.08 8.10
N ARG A 178 -21.42 -15.88 8.51
CA ARG A 178 -21.63 -17.30 8.84
C ARG A 178 -22.38 -17.51 10.16
N THR A 179 -22.33 -16.55 11.08
CA THR A 179 -22.95 -16.66 12.41
C THR A 179 -24.37 -16.09 12.45
N LEU A 180 -24.67 -15.10 11.61
CA LEU A 180 -26.06 -14.75 11.27
C LEU A 180 -26.72 -15.94 10.57
#